data_AF-A0A534X6H0-F1
#
_entry.id   AF-A0A534X6H0-F1
#
_cell.length_a   1.000
_cell.length_b   1.000
_cell.length_c   1.000
_cell.angle_alpha   90.00
_cell.angle_beta   90.00
_cell.angle_gamma   90.00
#
_symmetry.space_group_name_H-M   'P 1'
#
loop_
_entity.id
_entity.type
_entity.pdbx_description
1 polymer ?
#
loop_
_entity_poly.entity_id
_entity_poly.type
_entity_poly.pdbx_seq_one_letter_code
_entity_poly.pdbx_strand_id
1 'polypeptide(L)'
;MTYLKRLQQAHRIEAAGALLASLPWRIMLRGLRVVTGHTTRFFQHLESEHPEGDASLLAYLTAHERAQCEFAERELEGNGEQSLEPVLKLLGA
;
A
#
# COMPACT_ATOMS: atom_id res chain seq x y z
N MET A 1 34.00 -11.98 2.04
CA MET A 1 33.35 -10.66 2.26
C MET A 1 31.81 -10.66 2.05
N THR A 2 31.22 -11.65 1.36
CA THR A 2 29.80 -11.63 0.95
C THR A 2 28.82 -12.17 2.01
N TYR A 3 29.25 -13.10 2.88
CA TYR A 3 28.41 -13.71 3.91
C TYR A 3 28.08 -12.76 5.07
N LEU A 4 29.07 -11.99 5.55
CA LEU A 4 28.87 -11.00 6.62
C LEU A 4 27.89 -9.91 6.21
N LYS A 5 27.94 -9.45 4.95
CA LYS A 5 26.95 -8.49 4.42
C LYS A 5 25.54 -9.07 4.38
N ARG A 6 25.39 -10.34 4.03
CA ARG A 6 24.07 -11.02 4.01
C ARG A 6 23.48 -11.21 5.42
N LEU A 7 24.30 -11.60 6.40
CA LEU A 7 23.86 -11.72 7.79
C LEU A 7 23.46 -10.36 8.37
N GLN A 8 24.27 -9.32 8.12
CA GLN A 8 23.94 -7.96 8.55
C GLN A 8 22.66 -7.46 7.89
N GLN A 9 22.42 -7.80 6.62
CA GLN A 9 21.19 -7.44 5.93
C GLN A 9 19.96 -8.20 6.44
N ALA A 10 20.10 -9.50 6.74
CA ALA A 10 19.04 -10.30 7.36
C ALA A 10 18.65 -9.72 8.73
N HIS A 11 19.63 -9.41 9.58
CA HIS A 11 19.37 -8.81 10.89
C HIS A 11 18.70 -7.44 10.80
N ARG A 12 19.03 -6.63 9.78
CA ARG A 12 18.36 -5.35 9.53
C ARG A 12 16.90 -5.53 9.09
N ILE A 13 16.60 -6.55 8.28
CA ILE A 13 15.23 -6.87 7.87
C ILE A 13 14.42 -7.36 9.08
N GLU A 14 14.98 -8.26 9.89
CA GLU A 14 14.37 -8.77 11.11
C GLU A 14 14.08 -7.64 12.11
N ALA A 15 15.07 -6.78 12.37
CA ALA A 15 14.91 -5.65 13.29
C ALA A 15 13.88 -4.62 12.78
N ALA A 16 13.87 -4.33 11.48
CA ALA A 16 12.86 -3.45 10.88
C ALA A 16 11.45 -4.06 10.98
N GLY A 17 11.32 -5.36 10.73
CA GLY A 17 10.05 -6.08 10.86
C GLY A 17 9.52 -6.07 12.30
N ALA A 18 10.38 -6.32 13.29
CA ALA A 18 10.02 -6.27 14.70
C ALA A 18 9.59 -4.86 15.14
N LEU A 19 10.31 -3.83 14.69
CA LEU A 19 9.95 -2.44 14.95
C LEU A 19 8.60 -2.08 14.32
N LEU A 20 8.36 -2.47 13.07
CA LEU A 20 7.07 -2.23 12.40
C LEU A 20 5.92 -2.98 13.08
N ALA A 21 6.14 -4.21 13.53
CA ALA A 21 5.14 -4.98 14.28
C ALA A 21 4.83 -4.37 15.65
N SER A 22 5.78 -3.64 16.25
CA SER A 22 5.58 -2.97 17.54
C SER A 22 4.81 -1.64 17.44
N LEU A 23 4.65 -1.09 16.23
CA LEU A 23 3.95 0.17 16.04
C LEU A 23 2.44 0.00 16.27
N PRO A 24 1.79 0.96 16.95
CA PRO A 24 0.34 1.00 17.04
C PRO A 24 -0.28 0.95 15.64
N TRP A 25 -1.29 0.09 15.49
CA TRP A 25 -2.00 -0.13 14.22
C TRP A 25 -2.42 1.18 13.52
N ARG A 26 -2.91 2.17 14.29
CA ARG A 26 -3.29 3.49 13.77
C ARG A 26 -2.12 4.27 13.15
N ILE A 27 -0.89 4.10 13.64
CA ILE A 27 0.30 4.75 13.05
C ILE A 27 0.64 4.06 11.72
N MET A 28 0.60 2.73 11.69
CA MET A 28 0.79 1.95 10.46
C MET A 28 -0.22 2.37 9.38
N LEU A 29 -1.50 2.46 9.73
CA LEU A 29 -2.56 2.88 8.81
C LEU A 29 -2.39 4.32 8.31
N ARG A 30 -1.94 5.25 9.17
CA ARG A 30 -1.62 6.62 8.72
C ARG A 30 -0.48 6.63 7.72
N GLY A 31 0.57 5.86 7.96
CA GLY A 31 1.68 5.69 7.02
C GLY A 31 1.20 5.11 5.70
N LEU A 32 0.39 4.05 5.75
CA LEU A 32 -0.22 3.42 4.58
C LEU A 32 -1.03 4.45 3.78
N ARG A 33 -1.97 5.15 4.42
CA ARG A 33 -2.81 6.18 3.77
C ARG A 33 -1.98 7.28 3.08
N VAL A 34 -0.90 7.73 3.69
CA VAL A 34 -0.03 8.76 3.10
C VAL A 34 0.65 8.24 1.83
N VAL A 35 1.21 7.03 1.90
CA VAL A 35 1.89 6.42 0.75
C VAL A 35 0.91 6.13 -0.38
N THR A 36 -0.19 5.44 -0.07
CA THR A 36 -1.20 5.04 -1.06
C THR A 36 -1.93 6.24 -1.66
N GLY A 37 -2.17 7.29 -0.88
CA GLY A 37 -2.71 8.55 -1.41
C GLY A 37 -1.77 9.25 -2.39
N HIS A 38 -0.46 9.20 -2.14
CA HIS A 38 0.55 9.76 -3.05
C HIS A 38 0.66 8.93 -4.34
N THR A 39 0.79 7.61 -4.23
CA THR A 39 0.90 6.69 -5.39
C THR A 39 -0.38 6.67 -6.22
N THR A 40 -1.57 6.75 -5.59
CA THR A 40 -2.85 6.89 -6.31
C THR A 40 -2.85 8.11 -7.23
N ARG A 41 -2.42 9.28 -6.73
CA ARG A 41 -2.36 10.51 -7.54
C ARG A 41 -1.33 10.41 -8.65
N PHE A 42 -0.21 9.75 -8.39
CA PHE A 42 0.82 9.49 -9.39
C PHE A 42 0.29 8.65 -10.55
N PHE A 43 -0.37 7.52 -10.28
CA PHE A 43 -0.92 6.67 -11.33
C PHE A 43 -2.09 7.32 -12.07
N GLN A 44 -2.94 8.07 -11.38
CA GLN A 44 -4.00 8.86 -12.03
C GLN A 44 -3.42 9.90 -13.01
N HIS A 45 -2.30 10.53 -12.65
CA HIS A 45 -1.62 11.47 -13.53
C HIS A 45 -1.06 10.77 -14.76
N LEU A 46 -0.38 9.62 -14.60
CA LEU A 46 0.13 8.83 -15.72
C LEU A 46 -0.99 8.31 -16.63
N GLU A 47 -2.10 7.87 -16.05
CA GLU A 47 -3.30 7.44 -16.79
C GLU A 47 -3.86 8.57 -17.67
N SER A 48 -3.79 9.82 -17.19
CA SER A 48 -4.23 10.99 -17.96
C SER A 48 -3.28 11.40 -19.10
N GLU A 49 -1.98 11.10 -18.98
CA GLU A 49 -0.96 11.47 -19.96
C GLU A 49 -0.73 10.41 -21.05
N HIS A 50 -1.03 9.14 -20.77
CA HIS A 50 -0.73 8.02 -21.66
C HIS A 50 -1.91 7.06 -21.90
N PRO A 51 -2.99 7.50 -22.57
CA PRO A 51 -4.22 6.73 -22.72
C PRO A 51 -4.15 5.53 -23.68
N GLU A 52 -3.14 5.43 -24.56
CA GLU A 52 -3.20 4.46 -25.68
C GLU A 52 -2.25 3.25 -25.58
N GLY A 53 -1.27 3.26 -24.67
CA GLY A 53 -0.27 2.17 -24.55
C GLY A 53 -0.49 1.22 -23.38
N ASP A 54 -0.81 1.78 -22.21
CA ASP A 54 -0.84 1.05 -20.92
C ASP A 54 -2.10 1.35 -20.09
N ALA A 55 -3.16 1.90 -20.70
CA ALA A 55 -4.32 2.40 -19.96
C ALA A 55 -4.99 1.35 -19.07
N SER A 56 -5.06 0.08 -19.50
CA SER A 56 -5.62 -1.00 -18.67
C SER A 56 -4.76 -1.33 -17.46
N LEU A 57 -3.43 -1.33 -17.62
CA LEU A 57 -2.49 -1.54 -16.53
C LEU A 57 -2.50 -0.35 -15.56
N LEU A 58 -2.48 0.88 -16.08
CA LEU A 58 -2.53 2.09 -15.27
C LEU A 58 -3.86 2.21 -14.51
N ALA A 59 -4.99 1.92 -15.16
CA ALA A 59 -6.29 1.85 -14.49
C ALA A 59 -6.32 0.80 -13.37
N TYR A 60 -5.71 -0.37 -13.61
CA TYR A 60 -5.58 -1.41 -12.58
C TYR A 60 -4.71 -0.95 -11.40
N LEU A 61 -3.55 -0.34 -11.65
CA LEU A 61 -2.67 0.19 -10.61
C LEU A 61 -3.34 1.33 -9.83
N THR A 62 -4.02 2.25 -10.51
CA THR A 62 -4.83 3.29 -9.89
C THR A 62 -5.90 2.68 -8.98
N ALA A 63 -6.62 1.65 -9.45
CA ALA A 63 -7.65 0.98 -8.66
C ALA A 63 -7.06 0.23 -7.45
N HIS A 64 -5.87 -0.36 -7.60
CA HIS A 64 -5.13 -1.02 -6.53
C HIS A 64 -4.76 -0.05 -5.40
N GLU A 65 -4.11 1.06 -5.71
CA GLU A 65 -3.70 2.06 -4.72
C GLU A 65 -4.91 2.72 -4.05
N ARG A 66 -5.98 2.97 -4.82
CA ARG A 66 -7.23 3.52 -4.29
C ARG A 66 -7.86 2.57 -3.26
N ALA A 67 -7.95 1.27 -3.56
CA ALA A 67 -8.53 0.29 -2.64
C ALA A 67 -7.75 0.22 -1.31
N GLN A 68 -6.42 0.32 -1.34
CA GLN A 68 -5.60 0.36 -0.13
C GLN A 68 -5.76 1.66 0.66
N CYS A 69 -5.90 2.80 -0.03
CA CYS A 69 -6.20 4.08 0.60
C CYS A 69 -7.56 4.04 1.31
N GLU A 70 -8.60 3.57 0.63
CA GLU A 70 -9.95 3.44 1.20
C GLU A 70 -9.99 2.48 2.40
N PHE A 71 -9.26 1.35 2.32
CA PHE A 71 -9.08 0.46 3.48
C PHE A 71 -8.49 1.21 4.68
N ALA A 72 -7.39 1.94 4.47
CA ALA A 72 -6.72 2.65 5.54
C ALA A 72 -7.60 3.76 6.15
N GLU A 73 -8.39 4.45 5.32
CA GLU A 73 -9.33 5.47 5.76
C GLU A 73 -10.46 4.88 6.61
N ARG A 74 -11.11 3.81 6.14
CA ARG A 74 -12.20 3.13 6.87
C ARG A 74 -11.72 2.58 8.21
N GLU A 75 -10.54 1.96 8.27
CA GLU A 75 -9.93 1.51 9.54
C GLU A 75 -9.69 2.67 10.51
N LEU A 76 -9.18 3.81 10.02
CA LEU A 76 -8.88 4.98 10.85
C LEU A 76 -10.14 5.68 11.38
N GLU A 77 -11.24 5.59 10.64
CA GLU A 77 -12.58 6.08 11.00
C GLU A 77 -13.33 5.15 11.96
N GLY A 78 -12.81 3.94 12.19
CA GLY A 78 -13.43 2.94 13.07
C GLY A 78 -14.40 1.98 12.36
N ASN A 79 -14.49 2.05 11.02
CA ASN A 79 -15.33 1.19 10.18
C ASN A 79 -14.58 -0.10 9.78
N GLY A 80 -13.92 -0.76 10.73
CA GLY A 80 -13.02 -1.91 10.48
C GLY A 80 -13.72 -3.15 9.90
N GLU A 81 -15.00 -3.36 10.22
CA GLU A 81 -15.77 -4.51 9.68
C GLU A 81 -15.95 -4.43 8.16
N GLN A 82 -15.97 -3.21 7.62
CA GLN A 82 -16.20 -2.92 6.20
C GLN A 82 -14.94 -2.39 5.51
N SER A 83 -13.81 -2.35 6.21
CA SER A 83 -12.59 -1.74 5.68
C SER A 83 -12.02 -2.51 4.50
N LEU A 84 -12.20 -3.84 4.48
CA LEU A 84 -11.70 -4.71 3.42
C LEU A 84 -12.57 -4.74 2.15
N GLU A 85 -13.79 -4.21 2.19
CA GLU A 85 -14.70 -4.24 1.03
C GLU A 85 -14.08 -3.68 -0.27
N PRO A 86 -13.34 -2.55 -0.28
CA PRO A 86 -12.72 -2.03 -1.51
C PRO A 86 -11.67 -2.99 -2.09
N VAL A 87 -10.94 -3.69 -1.21
CA VAL A 87 -9.91 -4.66 -1.60
C VAL A 87 -10.55 -5.93 -2.14
N LEU A 88 -11.58 -6.45 -1.47
CA LEU A 88 -12.31 -7.64 -1.91
C LEU A 88 -12.98 -7.41 -3.27
N LYS A 89 -13.60 -6.24 -3.46
CA LYS A 89 -14.18 -5.83 -4.74
C LYS A 89 -13.16 -5.82 -5.87
N LEU A 90 -11.93 -5.36 -5.62
CA LEU A 90 -10.86 -5.37 -6.61
C LEU A 90 -10.42 -6.80 -6.97
N LEU A 91 -10.42 -7.71 -6.00
CA LEU A 91 -10.06 -9.11 -6.20
C LEU A 91 -11.18 -9.95 -6.82
N GLY A 92 -12.40 -9.40 -6.94
CA GLY A 92 -13.58 -10.12 -7.43
C GLY A 92 -14.15 -11.13 -6.43
N ALA A 93 -13.94 -10.90 -5.13
CA ALA A 93 -14.41 -11.73 -4.02
C ALA A 93 -15.72 -11.22 -3.43
#